data_AF-A0A4Q3MC74-F1
#
_entry.id   AF-A0A4Q3MC74-F1
#
_cell.length_a   1.000
_cell.length_b   1.000
_cell.length_c   1.000
_cell.angle_alpha   90.00
_cell.angle_beta   90.00
_cell.angle_gamma   90.00
#
_symmetry.space_group_name_H-M   'P 1'
#
loop_
_entity.id
_entity.type
_entity.pdbx_description
1 polymer ?
#
loop_
_entity_poly.entity_id
_entity_poly.type
_entity_poly.pdbx_seq_one_letter_code
_entity_poly.pdbx_strand_id
1 'polypeptide(L)' 'VPDYIDADHTKSTATYTRTPTLSDVPYAVQMEPNLVIEFYSR' A
#
# COMPACT_ATOMS: atom_id res chain seq x y z
N VAL A 1 0.73 3.92 12.26
CA VAL A 1 1.49 3.00 11.40
C VAL A 1 0.45 2.08 10.75
N PRO A 2 0.43 1.91 9.42
CA PRO A 2 -0.54 1.02 8.76
C PRO A 2 -0.41 -0.42 9.25
N ASP A 3 -1.49 -1.21 9.28
CA ASP A 3 -1.50 -2.58 9.85
C ASP A 3 -0.52 -3.57 9.18
N TYR A 4 -0.05 -3.26 7.97
CA TYR A 4 0.96 -4.03 7.23
C TYR A 4 2.42 -3.66 7.58
N ILE A 5 2.61 -2.64 8.41
CA ILE A 5 3.92 -2.20 8.90
C ILE A 5 3.89 -2.24 10.44
N ASP A 6 4.78 -3.02 11.02
CA ASP A 6 5.09 -2.92 12.44
C ASP A 6 6.32 -2.01 12.61
N ALA A 7 6.13 -0.79 13.12
CA ALA A 7 7.21 0.17 13.31
C ALA A 7 7.52 0.33 14.80
N ASP A 8 8.69 -0.15 15.20
CA ASP A 8 9.25 0.08 16.53
C ASP A 8 9.92 1.47 16.54
N HIS A 9 9.22 2.45 17.12
CA HIS A 9 9.66 3.83 17.24
C HIS A 9 10.79 4.05 18.26
N THR A 10 11.20 3.02 19.01
CA THR A 10 12.33 3.12 19.94
C THR A 10 13.66 2.75 19.30
N LYS A 11 13.63 1.85 18.31
CA LYS A 11 14.81 1.37 17.58
C LYS A 11 14.87 1.83 16.12
N SER A 12 13.86 2.57 15.67
CA SER A 12 13.72 3.00 14.28
C SER A 12 13.76 1.83 13.29
N THR A 13 13.12 0.70 13.64
CA THR A 13 13.04 -0.49 12.79
C THR A 13 11.60 -0.72 12.37
N ALA A 14 11.38 -0.98 11.08
CA ALA A 14 10.06 -1.28 10.53
C ALA A 14 10.06 -2.68 9.88
N THR A 15 9.13 -3.54 10.28
CA THR A 15 8.95 -4.88 9.72
C THR A 15 7.73 -4.88 8.81
N TYR A 16 7.91 -5.41 7.60
CA TYR A 16 6.83 -5.57 6.64
C TYR A 16 6.11 -6.90 6.89
N THR A 17 4.97 -6.84 7.56
CA THR A 17 4.29 -8.03 8.09
C THR A 17 3.45 -8.74 7.04
N ARG A 18 2.89 -8.01 6.05
CA ARG A 18 2.02 -8.56 5.00
C ARG A 18 2.03 -7.69 3.76
N THR A 19 1.89 -8.30 2.58
CA THR A 19 1.57 -7.57 1.36
C THR A 19 0.19 -6.90 1.50
N PRO A 20 0.08 -5.56 1.44
CA PRO A 20 -1.17 -4.85 1.59
C PRO A 20 -2.07 -5.14 0.39
N THR A 21 -3.36 -5.28 0.68
CA THR A 21 -4.38 -5.32 -0.36
C THR A 21 -4.66 -3.90 -0.85
N LEU A 22 -5.29 -3.76 -2.03
CA LEU A 22 -5.63 -2.44 -2.59
C LEU A 22 -6.52 -1.61 -1.64
N SER A 23 -7.27 -2.24 -0.75
CA SER A 23 -8.06 -1.54 0.27
C SER A 23 -7.24 -1.07 1.48
N ASP A 24 -6.08 -1.67 1.71
CA ASP A 24 -5.21 -1.34 2.86
C ASP A 24 -4.30 -0.15 2.54
N VAL A 25 -4.14 0.19 1.27
CA VAL A 25 -3.34 1.34 0.82
C VAL A 25 -4.24 2.57 0.70
N PRO A 26 -4.01 3.62 1.50
CA PRO A 26 -4.78 4.86 1.36
C PRO A 26 -4.36 5.57 0.07
N TYR A 27 -5.13 5.37 -1.00
CA TYR A 27 -5.01 6.16 -2.22
C TYR A 27 -5.66 7.54 -2.03
N ALA A 28 -5.02 8.59 -2.52
CA ALA A 28 -5.51 9.96 -2.38
C ALA A 28 -6.84 10.23 -3.10
N VAL A 29 -7.24 9.35 -4.03
CA VAL A 29 -8.47 9.40 -4.83
C VAL A 29 -8.96 7.96 -5.02
N GLN A 30 -10.28 7.74 -5.22
CA GLN A 30 -10.80 6.44 -5.64
C GLN A 30 -10.10 6.02 -6.95
N MET A 31 -9.31 4.96 -6.87
CA MET A 31 -8.56 4.42 -8.00
C MET A 31 -9.28 3.21 -8.55
N GLU A 32 -9.65 3.25 -9.83
CA GLU A 32 -10.13 2.10 -10.60
C GLU A 32 -8.91 1.42 -11.27
N PRO A 33 -8.40 0.28 -10.76
CA PRO A 33 -7.13 -0.29 -11.19
C PRO A 33 -7.12 -0.73 -12.67
N ASN A 34 -8.27 -1.08 -13.24
CA ASN A 34 -8.40 -1.47 -14.64
C ASN A 34 -8.02 -0.32 -15.59
N LEU A 35 -8.35 0.93 -15.25
CA LEU A 35 -8.03 2.10 -16.08
C LEU A 35 -6.51 2.31 -16.21
N VAL A 36 -5.74 1.98 -15.17
CA VAL A 36 -4.27 2.07 -15.19
C VAL A 36 -3.68 0.99 -16.11
N ILE A 37 -4.23 -0.23 -16.05
CA ILE A 37 -3.78 -1.35 -16.89
C ILE A 37 -4.05 -1.04 -18.36
N GLU A 38 -5.23 -0.53 -18.68
CA GLU A 38 -5.62 -0.13 -20.03
C GLU A 38 -4.75 1.02 -20.60
N PHE A 39 -4.27 1.93 -19.74
CA PHE A 39 -3.38 3.02 -20.16
C PHE A 39 -1.97 2.51 -20.54
N TYR A 40 -1.42 1.57 -19.77
CA TYR A 40 -0.07 1.02 -19.99
C TYR A 40 -0.03 -0.22 -20.89
N SER A 41 -1.18 -0.72 -21.39
CA SER A 41 -1.23 -1.85 -22.31
C SER A 41 -0.95 -1.49 -23.78
N ARG A 42 -0.47 -0.27 -24.05
CA ARG A 42 -0.16 0.23 -25.39
C ARG A 42 1.33 0.15 -25.69
#